data_AF-A0A7S1QXB9-F1
#
_entry.id   AF-A0A7S1QXB9-F1
#
_cell.length_a   1.000
_cell.length_b   1.000
_cell.length_c   1.000
_cell.angle_alpha   90.00
_cell.angle_beta   90.00
_cell.angle_gamma   90.00
#
_symmetry.space_group_name_H-M   'P 1'
#
loop_
_entity.id
_entity.type
_entity.pdbx_description
1 polymer ?
#
loop_
_entity_poly.entity_id
_entity_poly.type
_entity_poly.pdbx_seq_one_letter_code
_entity_poly.pdbx_strand_id
1 'polypeptide(L)'
;DDDGLIGGDGGRRRRPLDRETPAPRPWNTPAPEPTPAPGPAPHNCPEHPWDFDRSGCSNLLDNCVSSRCCRDSGRICVEKNSEYALCMYPDRCTPHGLVNPDDKPIWRTPWSCQCLG
;
A
#
# COMPACT_ATOMS: atom_id res chain seq x y z
N ASP A 1 -71.05 28.37 15.19
CA ASP A 1 -71.31 27.19 16.02
C ASP A 1 -70.02 26.39 16.05
N ASP A 2 -68.99 26.83 16.78
CA ASP A 2 -68.78 26.66 18.24
C ASP A 2 -68.97 25.22 18.70
N ASP A 3 -67.86 24.48 18.83
CA ASP A 3 -67.82 23.32 19.71
C ASP A 3 -66.46 23.29 20.41
N GLY A 4 -66.44 23.93 21.59
CA GLY A 4 -65.37 23.83 22.55
C GLY A 4 -65.70 22.81 23.64
N LEU A 5 -64.62 22.27 24.21
CA LEU A 5 -64.38 22.01 25.63
C LEU A 5 -64.44 20.56 26.20
N ILE A 6 -63.22 20.13 26.59
CA ILE A 6 -62.79 19.65 27.93
C ILE A 6 -62.97 18.16 28.31
N GLY A 7 -61.83 17.57 28.71
CA GLY A 7 -61.70 16.53 29.74
C GLY A 7 -60.60 15.53 29.39
N GLY A 8 -59.58 15.20 30.18
CA GLY A 8 -59.21 15.50 31.57
C GLY A 8 -57.99 14.63 31.92
N ASP A 9 -57.24 15.06 32.93
CA ASP A 9 -55.99 14.53 33.48
C ASP A 9 -55.81 13.01 33.60
N GLY A 10 -54.55 12.58 33.47
CA GLY A 10 -54.03 11.48 34.30
C GLY A 10 -52.94 10.63 33.67
N GLY A 11 -51.67 10.92 33.96
CA GLY A 11 -50.63 9.90 33.78
C GLY A 11 -49.20 10.40 33.61
N ARG A 12 -48.56 10.87 34.69
CA ARG A 12 -47.09 10.87 34.74
C ARG A 12 -46.60 9.42 34.74
N ARG A 13 -46.03 8.97 33.62
CA ARG A 13 -45.13 7.81 33.60
C ARG A 13 -43.90 8.16 32.76
N ARG A 14 -42.86 8.51 33.52
CA ARG A 14 -41.41 8.41 33.27
C ARG A 14 -40.99 8.14 31.81
N ARG A 15 -40.20 9.08 31.25
CA ARG A 15 -39.25 8.81 30.17
C ARG A 15 -38.40 7.58 30.53
N PRO A 16 -38.37 6.52 29.70
CA PRO A 16 -37.24 5.62 29.68
C PRO A 16 -36.06 6.34 29.03
N LEU A 17 -34.95 6.37 29.76
CA LEU A 17 -33.63 6.76 29.30
C LEU A 17 -33.28 5.97 28.03
N ASP A 18 -32.91 6.69 26.99
CA ASP A 18 -31.70 6.48 26.21
C ASP A 18 -31.34 5.00 25.99
N ARG A 19 -31.91 4.44 24.93
CA ARG A 19 -31.20 3.40 24.19
C ARG A 19 -30.90 3.99 22.83
N GLU A 20 -29.76 4.67 22.74
CA GLU A 20 -29.18 5.06 21.47
C GLU A 20 -29.17 3.83 20.56
N THR A 21 -30.07 3.84 19.58
CA THR A 21 -30.03 2.91 18.47
C THR A 21 -28.70 3.18 17.75
N PRO A 22 -27.75 2.21 17.69
CA PRO A 22 -26.56 2.42 16.88
C PRO A 22 -27.00 2.68 15.44
N ALA A 23 -26.51 3.78 14.86
CA ALA A 23 -26.82 4.17 13.50
C ALA A 23 -26.57 2.99 12.54
N PRO A 24 -27.43 2.77 11.53
CA PRO A 24 -27.18 1.75 10.53
C PRO A 24 -25.87 2.06 9.80
N ARG A 25 -25.05 1.03 9.58
CA ARG A 25 -23.88 1.14 8.69
C ARG A 25 -24.38 1.61 7.31
N PRO A 26 -23.76 2.63 6.69
CA PRO A 26 -24.15 3.02 5.35
C PRO A 26 -23.93 1.85 4.39
N TRP A 27 -24.97 1.49 3.64
CA TRP A 27 -25.05 0.30 2.77
C TRP A 27 -24.29 0.44 1.45
N ASN A 28 -23.24 1.28 1.41
CA ASN A 28 -22.64 1.73 0.16
C ASN A 28 -21.13 1.88 0.25
N THR A 29 -20.45 1.12 1.10
CA THR A 29 -19.00 0.96 0.95
C THR A 29 -18.76 -0.25 0.05
N PRO A 30 -18.44 -0.05 -1.25
CA PRO A 30 -17.93 -1.16 -2.05
C PRO A 30 -16.70 -1.71 -1.34
N ALA A 31 -16.66 -3.03 -1.18
CA ALA A 31 -15.46 -3.71 -0.71
C ALA A 31 -14.27 -3.30 -1.59
N PRO A 32 -13.06 -3.12 -1.04
CA PRO A 32 -11.90 -2.92 -1.88
C PRO A 32 -11.79 -4.11 -2.82
N GLU A 33 -11.82 -3.84 -4.12
CA GLU A 33 -11.67 -4.85 -5.16
C GLU A 33 -10.37 -5.62 -4.90
N PRO A 34 -10.34 -6.96 -5.02
CA PRO A 34 -9.08 -7.69 -4.93
C PRO A 34 -8.16 -7.10 -5.98
N THR A 35 -7.07 -6.49 -5.54
CA THR A 35 -6.11 -5.89 -6.45
C THR A 35 -5.67 -6.99 -7.41
N PRO A 36 -5.81 -6.81 -8.75
CA PRO A 36 -5.37 -7.82 -9.68
C PRO A 36 -3.91 -8.11 -9.38
N ALA A 37 -3.58 -9.40 -9.26
CA ALA A 37 -2.22 -9.83 -9.02
C ALA A 37 -1.30 -9.14 -10.04
N PRO A 38 -0.15 -8.59 -9.62
CA PRO A 38 0.79 -7.99 -10.55
C PRO A 38 1.09 -9.02 -11.64
N GLY A 39 0.87 -8.64 -12.91
CA GLY A 39 1.19 -9.48 -14.05
C GLY A 39 2.66 -9.91 -14.05
N PRO A 40 3.03 -10.93 -14.85
CA PRO A 40 4.39 -11.44 -14.89
C PRO A 40 5.36 -10.29 -15.15
N ALA A 41 6.32 -10.14 -14.24
CA ALA A 41 7.34 -9.11 -14.27
C ALA A 41 8.10 -9.15 -15.61
N PRO A 42 8.15 -8.06 -16.41
CA PRO A 42 8.77 -8.08 -17.74
C PRO A 42 10.33 -8.12 -17.75
N HIS A 43 10.93 -8.79 -16.77
CA HIS A 43 12.38 -8.85 -16.56
C HIS A 43 12.67 -10.15 -15.81
N ASN A 44 13.67 -10.89 -16.29
CA ASN A 44 14.10 -12.25 -15.93
C ASN A 44 14.54 -12.45 -14.46
N CYS A 45 13.97 -11.70 -13.52
CA CYS A 45 14.11 -11.93 -12.10
C CYS A 45 13.38 -13.21 -11.70
N PRO A 46 13.99 -14.11 -10.92
CA PRO A 46 13.25 -15.16 -10.27
C PRO A 46 12.23 -14.52 -9.32
N GLU A 47 10.95 -14.81 -9.54
CA GLU A 47 9.90 -14.48 -8.60
C GLU A 47 10.19 -15.20 -7.27
N HIS A 48 10.47 -14.43 -6.22
CA HIS A 48 10.62 -15.00 -4.89
C HIS A 48 9.24 -15.32 -4.31
N PRO A 49 9.02 -16.54 -3.78
CA PRO A 49 7.76 -16.89 -3.12
C PRO A 49 7.51 -15.95 -1.95
N TRP A 50 6.26 -15.54 -1.80
CA TRP A 50 5.82 -14.45 -0.93
C TRP A 50 5.90 -14.78 0.59
N ASP A 51 6.53 -15.91 0.95
CA ASP A 51 6.68 -16.46 2.31
C ASP A 51 8.16 -16.62 2.73
N PHE A 52 9.07 -15.77 2.24
CA PHE A 52 10.42 -15.69 2.79
C PHE A 52 10.48 -14.63 3.89
N ASP A 53 11.12 -14.96 5.01
CA ASP A 53 11.32 -14.05 6.13
C ASP A 53 12.06 -12.78 5.66
N ARG A 54 11.31 -11.67 5.50
CA ARG A 54 11.84 -10.39 5.01
C ARG A 54 12.61 -9.61 6.09
N SER A 55 12.87 -10.21 7.24
CA SER A 55 13.54 -9.56 8.37
C SER A 55 14.97 -9.12 8.04
N GLY A 56 15.61 -9.78 7.05
CA GLY A 56 16.94 -9.44 6.53
C GLY A 56 16.96 -8.70 5.19
N CYS A 57 15.80 -8.33 4.65
CA CYS A 57 15.73 -7.62 3.38
C CYS A 57 15.90 -6.11 3.54
N SER A 58 16.47 -5.48 2.51
CA SER A 58 16.69 -4.03 2.49
C SER A 58 15.36 -3.28 2.35
N ASN A 59 15.26 -2.11 2.98
CA ASN A 59 14.10 -1.25 2.83
C ASN A 59 14.14 -0.48 1.50
N LEU A 60 13.06 0.24 1.24
CA LEU A 60 13.02 1.25 0.20
C LEU A 60 14.20 2.23 0.33
N LEU A 61 14.95 2.42 -0.76
CA LEU A 61 16.11 3.31 -0.85
C LEU A 61 17.39 2.82 -0.14
N ASP A 62 17.35 1.65 0.52
CA ASP A 62 18.54 1.03 1.09
C ASP A 62 19.33 0.25 0.03
N ASN A 63 20.66 0.19 0.23
CA ASN A 63 21.53 -0.55 -0.66
C ASN A 63 21.32 -2.06 -0.49
N CYS A 64 20.71 -2.69 -1.49
CA CYS A 64 20.33 -4.10 -1.42
C CYS A 64 21.39 -5.05 -2.01
N VAL A 65 22.59 -4.57 -2.40
CA VAL A 65 23.67 -5.43 -2.96
C VAL A 65 23.97 -6.64 -2.08
N SER A 66 23.96 -6.43 -0.76
CA SER A 66 24.26 -7.49 0.22
C SER A 66 23.07 -8.39 0.49
N SER A 67 21.86 -7.82 0.69
CA SER A 67 20.67 -8.59 1.03
C SER A 67 20.07 -9.33 -0.16
N ARG A 68 20.24 -8.79 -1.38
CA ARG A 68 19.66 -9.30 -2.63
C ARG A 68 18.16 -9.55 -2.56
N CYS A 69 17.47 -8.82 -1.69
CA CYS A 69 16.04 -8.90 -1.50
C CYS A 69 15.50 -7.59 -0.92
N CYS A 70 14.22 -7.35 -1.17
CA CYS A 70 13.51 -6.15 -0.78
C CYS A 70 12.36 -6.46 0.18
N ARG A 71 12.19 -5.58 1.17
CA ARG A 71 11.14 -5.75 2.19
C ARG A 71 9.74 -5.48 1.63
N ASP A 72 9.63 -4.51 0.73
CA ASP A 72 8.37 -4.13 0.10
C ASP A 72 7.97 -5.10 -1.00
N SER A 73 6.70 -5.51 -0.98
CA SER A 73 6.13 -6.37 -2.02
C SER A 73 6.12 -5.68 -3.39
N GLY A 74 6.45 -6.44 -4.43
CA GLY A 74 6.46 -5.97 -5.82
C GLY A 74 7.70 -5.15 -6.19
N ARG A 75 8.65 -4.97 -5.28
CA ARG A 75 9.96 -4.42 -5.57
C ARG A 75 10.98 -5.53 -5.71
N ILE A 76 11.96 -5.30 -6.56
CA ILE A 76 13.12 -6.17 -6.75
C ILE A 76 14.38 -5.37 -6.47
N CYS A 77 15.45 -6.07 -6.09
CA CYS A 77 16.76 -5.48 -5.93
C CYS A 77 17.41 -5.36 -7.31
N VAL A 78 17.49 -4.13 -7.81
CA VAL A 78 18.13 -3.84 -9.10
C VAL A 78 19.46 -3.14 -8.90
N GLU A 79 20.45 -3.66 -9.58
CA GLU A 79 21.81 -3.16 -9.55
C GLU A 79 21.94 -1.90 -10.42
N LYS A 80 22.61 -0.89 -9.87
CA LYS A 80 23.19 0.20 -10.65
C LYS A 80 24.58 -0.19 -11.14
N ASN A 81 25.42 -0.61 -10.19
CA ASN A 81 26.77 -1.12 -10.36
C ASN A 81 27.11 -2.09 -9.21
N SER A 82 28.31 -2.69 -9.23
CA SER A 82 28.74 -3.69 -8.25
C SER A 82 28.69 -3.25 -6.78
N GLU A 83 28.67 -1.94 -6.51
CA GLU A 83 28.67 -1.39 -5.14
C GLU A 83 27.30 -0.86 -4.73
N TYR A 84 26.36 -0.69 -5.67
CA TYR A 84 25.09 -0.04 -5.41
C TYR A 84 23.93 -0.70 -6.15
N ALA A 85 22.92 -1.08 -5.38
CA ALA A 85 21.66 -1.62 -5.86
C ALA A 85 20.53 -1.09 -4.99
N LEU A 86 19.33 -1.00 -5.55
CA LEU A 86 18.20 -0.39 -4.88
C LEU A 86 16.93 -1.22 -5.06
N CYS A 87 16.06 -1.14 -4.05
CA CYS A 87 14.73 -1.71 -4.11
C CYS A 87 13.80 -0.85 -4.97
N MET A 88 13.60 -1.26 -6.22
CA MET A 88 12.81 -0.53 -7.21
C MET A 88 11.68 -1.41 -7.74
N TYR A 89 10.62 -0.76 -8.22
CA TYR A 89 9.70 -1.47 -9.10
C TYR A 89 10.42 -1.76 -10.41
N PRO A 90 10.17 -2.92 -11.00
CA PRO A 90 11.05 -3.41 -12.03
C PRO A 90 10.80 -2.74 -13.39
N ASP A 91 9.61 -2.19 -13.60
CA ASP A 91 9.26 -1.26 -14.69
C ASP A 91 10.01 0.09 -14.60
N ARG A 92 10.62 0.39 -13.44
CA ARG A 92 11.31 1.66 -13.17
C ARG A 92 12.80 1.59 -13.43
N CYS A 93 13.34 0.42 -13.74
CA CYS A 93 14.74 0.28 -14.13
C CYS A 93 14.84 0.01 -15.62
N THR A 94 15.33 0.98 -16.38
CA THR A 94 15.66 0.79 -17.81
C THR A 94 17.15 0.55 -17.94
N PRO A 95 17.59 -0.64 -18.39
CA PRO A 95 19.00 -0.96 -18.57
C PRO A 95 19.66 0.10 -19.45
N HIS A 96 20.83 0.60 -19.05
CA HIS A 96 21.63 1.60 -19.77
C HIS A 96 20.94 2.94 -20.04
N GLY A 97 19.71 3.16 -19.56
CA GLY A 97 18.92 4.36 -19.82
C GLY A 97 18.58 5.16 -18.56
N LEU A 98 18.49 4.49 -17.41
CA LEU A 98 18.21 5.20 -16.15
C LEU A 98 19.47 5.94 -15.68
N VAL A 99 19.40 7.26 -15.63
CA VAL A 99 20.35 8.12 -14.92
C VAL A 99 19.54 8.87 -13.88
N ASN A 100 19.82 8.63 -12.60
CA ASN A 100 19.12 9.35 -11.53
C ASN A 100 19.61 10.80 -11.51
N PRO A 101 18.74 11.81 -11.78
CA PRO A 101 19.15 13.21 -11.79
C PRO A 101 19.57 13.72 -10.41
N ASP A 102 19.11 13.07 -9.33
CA ASP A 102 19.44 13.42 -7.96
C ASP A 102 20.85 12.96 -7.55
N ASP A 103 21.47 12.06 -8.33
CA ASP A 103 22.86 11.67 -8.11
C ASP A 103 23.79 12.86 -8.40
N LYS A 104 24.90 12.93 -7.65
CA LYS A 104 25.97 13.90 -7.94
C LYS A 104 26.45 13.71 -9.39
N PRO A 105 26.89 14.77 -10.09
CA PRO A 105 27.23 14.70 -11.51
C PRO A 105 28.18 13.56 -11.90
N ILE A 106 29.16 13.24 -11.05
CA ILE A 106 30.11 12.14 -11.27
C ILE A 106 29.49 10.73 -11.17
N TRP A 107 28.37 10.61 -10.45
CA TRP A 107 27.66 9.36 -10.21
C TRP A 107 26.40 9.20 -11.05
N ARG A 108 26.12 10.14 -11.97
CA ARG A 108 25.02 10.06 -12.95
C ARG A 108 25.36 9.06 -14.07
N THR A 109 25.68 7.84 -13.69
CA THR A 109 26.00 6.74 -14.59
C THR A 109 24.73 5.96 -14.93
N PRO A 110 24.67 5.36 -16.13
CA PRO A 110 23.61 4.41 -16.46
C PRO A 110 23.59 3.26 -15.46
N TRP A 111 22.39 2.78 -15.14
CA TRP A 111 22.21 1.60 -14.32
C TRP A 111 22.35 0.33 -15.16
N SER A 112 22.99 -0.71 -14.62
CA SER A 112 22.98 -2.04 -15.23
C SER A 112 21.57 -2.63 -15.25
N CYS A 113 20.76 -2.28 -14.24
CA CYS A 113 19.44 -2.85 -13.98
C CYS A 113 19.48 -4.38 -13.86
N GLN A 114 20.63 -4.92 -13.46
CA GLN A 114 20.75 -6.35 -13.22
C GLN A 114 19.94 -6.72 -11.98
N CYS A 115 19.08 -7.71 -12.13
CA CYS A 115 18.30 -8.21 -11.01
C CYS A 115 19.16 -9.04 -10.07
N LEU A 116 19.18 -8.69 -8.80
CA LEU A 116 19.89 -9.44 -7.75
C LEU A 116 18.97 -10.35 -6.95
N GLY A 117 17.67 -10.02 -6.89
CA GLY A 117 16.58 -10.83 -6.31
C GLY A 117 15.30 -10.02 -6.11
#